data_AF-A0A945WU29-F1
#
_entry.id   AF-A0A945WU29-F1
#
_cell.length_a   1.000
_cell.length_b   1.000
_cell.length_c   1.000
_cell.angle_alpha   90.00
_cell.angle_beta   90.00
_cell.angle_gamma   90.00
#
_symmetry.space_group_name_H-M   'P 1'
#
loop_
_entity.id
_entity.type
_entity.pdbx_description
1 polymer ?
#
loop_
_entity_poly.entity_id
_entity_poly.type
_entity_poly.pdbx_seq_one_letter_code
_entity_poly.pdbx_strand_id
1 'polypeptide(L)'
;MTSAEDQLKTLLQVAEGKFDGLTQENLGLQLELDALRKENQDLSQSFFDLMDAQKLESEQMVQLTEQIWALEEALALSREKAMEQMDIMKTKFNSMNDYMKDTLEAASQNASRIELAARVYEMSQKTQLDDIDQQVADLNDQLKSGKL
;
A
#
# COMPACT_ATOMS: atom_id res chain seq x y z
N MET A 1 49.69 67.39 -49.53
CA MET A 1 49.28 66.14 -50.18
C MET A 1 49.51 65.00 -49.21
N THR A 2 48.62 64.81 -48.24
CA THR A 2 48.55 63.58 -47.44
C THR A 2 47.91 62.54 -48.34
N SER A 3 48.79 61.73 -48.91
CA SER A 3 48.56 60.81 -50.02
C SER A 3 47.54 59.74 -49.62
N ALA A 4 46.73 59.27 -50.58
CA ALA A 4 45.72 58.21 -50.41
C ALA A 4 46.24 56.97 -49.65
N GLU A 5 47.55 56.77 -49.61
CA GLU A 5 48.26 55.74 -48.86
C GLU A 5 48.02 55.79 -47.34
N ASP A 6 47.98 56.98 -46.73
CA ASP A 6 47.73 57.13 -45.28
C ASP A 6 46.27 56.79 -44.92
N GLN A 7 45.34 57.15 -45.81
CA GLN A 7 43.93 56.77 -45.67
C GLN A 7 43.74 55.26 -45.83
N LEU A 8 44.47 54.64 -46.77
CA LEU A 8 44.40 53.21 -47.03
C LEU A 8 44.96 52.38 -45.86
N LYS A 9 46.07 52.83 -45.25
CA LYS A 9 46.61 52.24 -44.01
C LYS A 9 45.64 52.32 -42.85
N THR A 10 44.98 53.48 -42.67
CA THR A 10 43.99 53.68 -41.61
C THR A 10 42.79 52.74 -41.80
N LEU A 11 42.29 52.59 -43.02
CA LEU A 11 41.19 51.67 -43.32
C LEU A 11 41.57 50.21 -43.11
N LEU A 12 42.80 49.82 -43.46
CA LEU A 12 43.32 48.48 -43.22
C LEU A 12 43.37 48.16 -41.72
N GLN A 13 43.89 49.08 -40.92
CA GLN A 13 43.97 48.93 -39.46
C GLN A 13 42.58 48.83 -38.81
N VAL A 14 41.60 49.60 -39.29
CA VAL A 14 40.20 49.50 -38.82
C VAL A 14 39.56 48.17 -39.25
N ALA A 15 39.87 47.68 -40.44
CA ALA A 15 39.35 46.39 -40.93
C ALA A 15 39.94 45.22 -40.14
N GLU A 16 41.24 45.23 -39.86
CA GLU A 16 41.92 44.24 -39.00
C GLU A 16 41.32 44.22 -37.60
N GLY A 17 41.16 45.38 -36.95
CA GLY A 17 40.56 45.45 -35.61
C GLY A 17 39.11 44.94 -35.56
N LYS A 18 38.32 45.17 -36.62
CA LYS A 18 36.96 44.60 -36.73
C LYS A 18 36.98 43.09 -36.96
N PHE A 19 37.90 42.61 -37.78
CA PHE A 19 38.05 41.18 -38.06
C PHE A 19 38.48 40.40 -36.81
N ASP A 20 39.41 40.95 -36.03
CA ASP A 20 39.83 40.38 -34.75
C ASP A 20 38.67 40.34 -33.74
N GLY A 21 37.90 41.44 -33.65
CA GLY A 21 36.70 41.51 -32.80
C GLY A 21 35.66 40.44 -33.16
N LEU A 22 35.35 40.31 -34.46
CA LEU A 22 34.42 39.27 -34.95
C LEU A 22 34.95 37.86 -34.72
N THR A 23 36.26 37.65 -34.82
CA THR A 23 36.88 36.35 -34.56
C THR A 23 36.77 35.96 -33.09
N GLN A 24 36.98 36.92 -32.17
CA GLN A 24 36.78 36.70 -30.74
C GLN A 24 35.32 36.45 -30.38
N GLU A 25 34.38 37.20 -30.97
CA GLU A 25 32.96 37.00 -30.76
C GLU A 25 32.50 35.63 -31.24
N ASN A 26 32.94 35.20 -32.43
CA ASN A 26 32.60 33.89 -32.99
C ASN A 26 33.17 32.75 -32.12
N LEU A 27 34.40 32.91 -31.61
CA LEU A 27 34.97 31.95 -30.67
C LEU A 27 34.16 31.88 -29.37
N GLY A 28 33.74 33.02 -28.83
CA GLY A 28 32.88 33.09 -27.65
C GLY A 28 31.53 32.38 -27.87
N LEU A 29 30.87 32.65 -29.00
CA LEU A 29 29.61 32.00 -29.37
C LEU A 29 29.76 30.49 -29.56
N GLN A 30 30.87 30.02 -30.13
CA GLN A 30 31.12 28.58 -30.26
C GLN A 30 31.25 27.89 -28.90
N LEU A 31 31.98 28.50 -27.95
CA LEU A 31 32.12 27.97 -26.60
C LEU A 31 30.77 27.93 -25.86
N GLU A 32 29.95 28.98 -26.01
CA GLU A 32 28.61 29.03 -25.41
C GLU A 32 27.68 27.98 -26.03
N LEU A 33 27.75 27.78 -27.35
CA LEU A 33 26.96 26.79 -28.06
C LEU A 33 27.33 25.36 -27.63
N ASP A 34 28.62 25.08 -27.45
CA ASP A 34 29.08 23.79 -26.94
C ASP A 34 28.68 23.56 -25.48
N ALA A 35 28.72 24.61 -24.64
CA ALA A 35 28.23 24.53 -23.27
C ALA A 35 26.73 24.23 -23.21
N LEU A 36 25.92 24.96 -24.00
CA LEU A 36 24.47 24.74 -24.09
C LEU A 36 24.12 23.36 -24.64
N ARG A 37 24.87 22.86 -25.62
CA ARG A 37 24.68 21.48 -26.13
C ARG A 37 24.91 20.44 -25.06
N LYS A 38 25.97 20.61 -24.27
CA LYS A 38 26.28 19.71 -23.16
C LYS A 38 25.20 19.77 -22.09
N GLU A 39 24.79 20.97 -21.68
CA GLU A 39 23.72 21.15 -20.70
C GLU A 39 22.41 20.50 -21.17
N ASN A 40 22.06 20.65 -22.45
CA ASN A 40 20.84 20.06 -23.01
C ASN A 40 20.91 18.52 -23.03
N GLN A 41 22.08 17.95 -23.32
CA GLN A 41 22.31 16.51 -23.23
C GLN A 41 22.19 16.00 -21.80
N ASP A 42 22.85 16.67 -20.85
CA ASP A 42 22.82 16.30 -19.43
C ASP A 42 21.38 16.40 -18.87
N LEU A 43 20.65 17.47 -19.23
CA LEU A 43 19.25 17.66 -18.84
C LEU A 43 18.33 16.61 -19.45
N SER A 44 18.53 16.29 -20.74
CA SER A 44 17.76 15.25 -21.41
C SER A 44 17.96 13.89 -20.75
N GLN A 45 19.21 13.55 -20.41
CA GLN A 45 19.51 12.30 -19.70
C GLN A 45 18.85 12.28 -18.32
N SER A 46 19.00 13.35 -17.54
CA SER A 46 18.36 13.45 -16.22
C SER A 46 16.84 13.36 -16.30
N PHE A 47 16.22 13.88 -17.37
CA PHE A 47 14.78 13.77 -17.58
C PHE A 47 14.35 12.33 -17.85
N PHE A 48 15.09 11.59 -18.69
CA PHE A 48 14.79 10.18 -18.95
C PHE A 48 14.98 9.32 -17.70
N ASP A 49 16.07 9.52 -16.96
CA ASP A 49 16.32 8.80 -15.71
C ASP A 49 15.19 9.04 -14.68
N LEU A 50 14.68 10.27 -14.61
CA LEU A 50 13.57 10.61 -13.73
C LEU A 50 12.24 9.98 -14.17
N MET A 51 11.97 9.92 -15.47
CA MET A 51 10.78 9.22 -15.97
C MET A 51 10.83 7.71 -15.68
N ASP A 52 11.99 7.08 -15.83
CA ASP A 52 12.16 5.66 -15.54
C ASP A 52 11.96 5.36 -14.05
N ALA A 53 12.50 6.22 -13.17
CA ALA A 53 12.26 6.14 -11.74
C ALA A 53 10.77 6.30 -11.38
N GLN A 54 10.09 7.30 -11.96
CA GLN A 54 8.67 7.54 -11.72
C GLN A 54 7.80 6.37 -12.20
N LYS A 55 8.15 5.74 -13.31
CA LYS A 55 7.47 4.55 -13.82
C LYS A 55 7.60 3.40 -12.83
N LEU A 56 8.81 3.14 -12.33
CA LEU A 56 9.06 2.09 -11.34
C LEU A 56 8.27 2.33 -10.04
N GLU A 57 8.28 3.56 -9.52
CA GLU A 57 7.50 3.93 -8.34
C GLU A 57 5.99 3.73 -8.55
N SER A 58 5.49 4.07 -9.74
CA SER A 58 4.07 3.87 -10.08
C SER A 58 3.70 2.38 -10.11
N GLU A 59 4.56 1.53 -10.67
CA GLU A 59 4.35 0.08 -10.68
C GLU A 59 4.34 -0.50 -9.25
N GLN A 60 5.24 -0.02 -8.38
CA GLN A 60 5.26 -0.42 -6.96
C GLN A 60 4.00 0.04 -6.22
N MET A 61 3.51 1.24 -6.50
CA MET A 61 2.29 1.77 -5.89
C MET A 61 1.05 0.94 -6.26
N VAL A 62 0.96 0.48 -7.50
CA VAL A 62 -0.12 -0.42 -7.94
C VAL A 62 -0.08 -1.72 -7.14
N GLN A 63 1.09 -2.36 -7.03
CA GLN A 63 1.25 -3.60 -6.25
C GLN A 63 0.89 -3.43 -4.78
N LEU A 64 1.29 -2.31 -4.15
CA LEU A 64 0.91 -2.01 -2.77
C LEU A 64 -0.60 -1.82 -2.62
N THR A 65 -1.25 -1.19 -3.59
CA THR A 65 -2.70 -0.99 -3.58
C THR A 65 -3.44 -2.32 -3.71
N GLU A 66 -2.98 -3.23 -4.56
CA GLU A 66 -3.52 -4.59 -4.68
C GLU A 66 -3.37 -5.38 -3.37
N GLN A 67 -2.22 -5.27 -2.70
CA GLN A 67 -2.00 -5.89 -1.39
C GLN A 67 -2.92 -5.33 -0.31
N ILE A 68 -3.13 -4.01 -0.28
CA ILE A 68 -4.07 -3.37 0.65
C ILE A 68 -5.48 -3.91 0.41
N TRP A 69 -5.91 -4.01 -0.84
CA TRP A 69 -7.24 -4.51 -1.16
C TRP A 69 -7.43 -5.97 -0.71
N ALA A 70 -6.43 -6.83 -0.95
CA ALA A 70 -6.47 -8.20 -0.47
C ALA A 70 -6.54 -8.29 1.07
N LEU A 71 -5.82 -7.42 1.79
CA LEU A 71 -5.89 -7.34 3.25
C LEU A 71 -7.24 -6.82 3.75
N GLU A 72 -7.84 -5.85 3.07
CA GLU A 72 -9.18 -5.34 3.40
C GLU A 72 -10.25 -6.41 3.21
N GLU A 73 -10.16 -7.20 2.14
CA GLU A 73 -11.06 -8.32 1.88
C GLU A 73 -10.92 -9.42 2.95
N ALA A 74 -9.69 -9.83 3.27
CA ALA A 74 -9.41 -10.79 4.33
C ALA A 74 -9.92 -10.30 5.70
N LEU A 75 -9.77 -9.01 6.00
CA LEU A 75 -10.28 -8.41 7.24
C LEU A 75 -11.81 -8.42 7.27
N ALA A 76 -12.47 -8.09 6.16
CA ALA A 76 -13.93 -8.13 6.06
C ALA A 76 -14.47 -9.54 6.29
N LEU A 77 -13.86 -10.55 5.65
CA LEU A 77 -14.20 -11.96 5.85
C LEU A 77 -13.95 -12.42 7.29
N SER A 78 -12.82 -12.01 7.89
CA SER A 78 -12.53 -12.32 9.28
C SER A 78 -13.57 -11.72 10.24
N ARG A 79 -14.04 -10.50 9.97
CA ARG A 79 -15.08 -9.85 10.77
C ARG A 79 -16.41 -10.56 10.64
N GLU A 80 -16.78 -10.98 9.43
CA GLU A 80 -18.02 -11.74 9.19
C GLU A 80 -18.01 -13.07 9.95
N LYS A 81 -16.92 -13.84 9.82
CA LYS A 81 -16.73 -15.10 10.58
C LYS A 81 -16.80 -14.87 12.09
N ALA A 82 -16.17 -13.81 12.60
CA ALA A 82 -16.22 -13.49 14.02
C ALA A 82 -17.65 -13.15 14.51
N MET A 83 -18.43 -12.45 13.69
CA MET A 83 -19.84 -12.15 14.01
C MET A 83 -20.70 -13.42 13.99
N GLU A 84 -20.50 -14.30 13.02
CA GLU A 84 -21.21 -15.59 12.93
C GLU A 84 -20.93 -16.46 14.18
N GLN A 85 -19.66 -16.56 14.59
CA GLN A 85 -19.31 -17.25 15.83
C GLN A 85 -19.95 -16.63 17.07
N MET A 86 -20.02 -15.30 17.14
CA MET A 86 -20.65 -14.61 18.26
C MET A 86 -22.16 -14.89 18.31
N ASP A 87 -22.84 -15.00 17.17
CA ASP A 87 -24.26 -15.33 17.11
C ASP A 87 -24.53 -16.79 17.51
N ILE A 88 -23.66 -17.71 17.10
CA ILE A 88 -23.68 -19.11 17.56
C ILE A 88 -23.50 -19.16 19.08
N MET A 89 -22.50 -18.45 19.64
CA MET A 89 -22.28 -18.39 21.08
C MET A 89 -23.49 -17.81 21.82
N LYS A 90 -24.09 -16.74 21.29
CA LYS A 90 -25.28 -16.11 21.88
C LYS A 90 -26.47 -17.06 21.90
N THR A 91 -26.70 -17.78 20.81
CA THR A 91 -27.77 -18.77 20.71
C THR A 91 -27.55 -19.90 21.72
N LYS A 92 -26.32 -20.44 21.80
CA LYS A 92 -25.97 -21.46 22.80
C LYS A 92 -26.11 -20.95 24.23
N PHE A 93 -25.70 -19.72 24.51
CA PHE A 93 -25.85 -19.10 25.83
C PHE A 93 -27.32 -18.94 26.23
N ASN A 94 -28.18 -18.49 25.31
CA ASN A 94 -29.61 -18.40 25.55
C ASN A 94 -30.21 -19.77 25.85
N SER A 95 -29.89 -20.80 25.04
CA SER A 95 -30.35 -22.16 25.30
C SER A 95 -29.88 -22.67 26.67
N MET A 96 -28.61 -22.45 27.03
CA MET A 96 -28.07 -22.85 28.33
C MET A 96 -28.76 -22.11 29.48
N ASN A 97 -29.04 -20.81 29.31
CA ASN A 97 -29.75 -20.01 30.30
C ASN A 97 -31.20 -20.50 30.49
N ASP A 98 -31.89 -20.86 29.41
CA ASP A 98 -33.23 -21.44 29.46
C ASP A 98 -33.21 -22.79 30.19
N TYR A 99 -32.25 -23.67 29.88
CA TYR A 99 -32.05 -24.94 30.60
C TYR A 99 -31.73 -24.76 32.09
N MET A 100 -30.90 -23.76 32.43
CA MET A 100 -30.60 -23.44 33.83
C MET A 100 -31.84 -22.94 34.56
N LYS A 101 -32.64 -22.06 33.93
CA LYS A 101 -33.91 -21.60 34.50
C LYS A 101 -34.88 -22.75 34.70
N ASP A 102 -35.07 -23.61 33.70
CA ASP A 102 -35.95 -24.78 33.78
C ASP A 102 -35.51 -25.75 34.88
N THR A 103 -34.20 -25.93 35.05
CA THR A 103 -33.63 -26.80 36.09
C THR A 103 -33.82 -26.19 37.49
N LEU A 104 -33.60 -24.87 37.63
CA LEU A 104 -33.84 -24.15 38.89
C LEU A 104 -35.32 -24.12 39.26
N GLU A 105 -36.20 -23.95 38.27
CA GLU A 105 -37.64 -23.98 38.47
C GLU A 105 -38.11 -25.38 38.89
N ALA A 106 -37.64 -26.44 38.23
CA ALA A 106 -37.91 -27.81 38.64
C ALA A 106 -37.41 -28.08 40.08
N ALA A 107 -36.21 -27.59 40.43
CA ALA A 107 -35.69 -27.70 41.79
C ALA A 107 -36.59 -26.97 42.81
N SER A 108 -37.12 -25.79 42.46
CA SER A 108 -38.04 -25.03 43.30
C SER A 108 -39.39 -25.74 43.50
N GLN A 109 -39.79 -26.58 42.55
CA GLN A 109 -41.01 -27.39 42.58
C GLN A 109 -40.81 -28.77 43.24
N ASN A 110 -39.71 -28.99 43.98
CA ASN A 110 -39.34 -30.26 44.61
C ASN A 110 -39.13 -31.42 43.62
N ALA A 111 -38.61 -31.15 42.41
CA ALA A 111 -38.19 -32.21 41.49
C ALA A 111 -37.17 -33.16 42.15
N SER A 112 -37.23 -34.43 41.78
CA SER A 112 -36.34 -35.44 42.34
C SER A 112 -34.89 -35.20 41.91
N ARG A 113 -33.92 -35.66 42.72
CA ARG A 113 -32.49 -35.57 42.38
C ARG A 113 -32.14 -36.24 41.04
N ILE A 114 -32.87 -37.30 40.69
CA ILE A 114 -32.70 -38.02 39.41
C ILE A 114 -33.20 -37.15 38.25
N GLU A 115 -34.31 -36.45 38.42
CA GLU A 115 -34.86 -35.54 37.42
C GLU A 115 -33.96 -34.32 37.20
N LEU A 116 -33.41 -33.75 38.28
CA LEU A 116 -32.43 -32.67 38.19
C LEU A 116 -31.13 -33.13 37.51
N ALA A 117 -30.65 -34.34 37.83
CA ALA A 117 -29.46 -34.90 37.19
C ALA A 117 -29.69 -35.17 35.69
N ALA A 118 -30.87 -35.64 35.29
CA ALA A 118 -31.24 -35.84 33.89
C ALA A 118 -31.27 -34.50 33.12
N ARG A 119 -31.84 -33.44 33.71
CA ARG A 119 -31.88 -32.10 33.09
C ARG A 119 -30.49 -31.47 32.94
N VAL A 120 -29.63 -31.62 33.94
CA VAL A 120 -28.23 -31.15 33.87
C VAL A 120 -27.43 -31.96 32.84
N TYR A 121 -27.72 -33.25 32.68
CA TYR A 121 -27.07 -34.10 31.69
C TYR A 121 -27.55 -33.79 30.25
N GLU A 122 -28.84 -33.52 30.06
CA GLU A 122 -29.36 -33.02 28.77
C GLU A 122 -28.76 -31.66 28.41
N MET A 123 -28.57 -30.78 29.40
CA MET A 123 -27.87 -29.52 29.21
C MET A 123 -26.43 -29.75 28.74
N SER A 124 -25.67 -30.66 29.37
CA SER A 124 -24.27 -30.94 28.98
C SER A 124 -24.13 -31.60 27.61
N GLN A 125 -25.09 -32.43 27.19
CA GLN A 125 -25.09 -32.99 25.83
C GLN A 125 -25.40 -31.93 24.77
N LYS A 126 -26.31 -31.00 25.05
CA LYS A 126 -26.66 -29.92 24.11
C LYS A 126 -25.61 -28.81 24.06
N THR A 127 -24.82 -28.63 25.11
CA THR A 127 -23.72 -27.66 25.15
C THR A 127 -22.39 -28.24 24.69
N GLN A 128 -22.34 -29.43 24.05
CA GLN A 128 -21.11 -30.04 23.52
C GLN A 128 -20.11 -28.97 23.03
N LEU A 129 -19.11 -28.76 23.89
CA LEU A 129 -18.04 -27.75 23.76
C LEU A 129 -17.05 -28.17 22.68
N ASP A 130 -17.04 -29.46 22.33
CA ASP A 130 -16.18 -30.07 21.31
C ASP A 130 -16.33 -29.38 19.95
N ASP A 131 -17.56 -28.97 19.56
CA ASP A 131 -17.77 -28.25 18.30
C ASP A 131 -17.16 -26.83 18.31
N ILE A 132 -17.13 -26.17 19.47
CA ILE A 132 -16.53 -24.82 19.62
C ILE A 132 -15.02 -24.95 19.64
N ASP A 133 -14.48 -25.90 20.40
CA ASP A 133 -13.05 -26.15 20.47
C ASP A 133 -12.51 -26.56 19.09
N GLN A 134 -13.28 -27.36 18.32
CA GLN A 134 -12.94 -27.71 16.95
C GLN A 134 -13.02 -26.50 16.00
N GLN A 135 -14.08 -25.68 16.07
CA GLN A 135 -14.20 -24.48 15.22
C GLN A 135 -13.16 -23.40 15.54
N VAL A 136 -12.78 -23.24 16.81
CA VAL A 136 -11.72 -22.33 17.25
C VAL A 136 -10.35 -22.86 16.82
N ALA A 137 -10.12 -24.18 16.87
CA ALA A 137 -8.92 -24.81 16.33
C ALA A 137 -8.81 -24.60 14.82
N ASP A 138 -9.88 -24.86 14.08
CA ASP A 138 -9.93 -24.71 12.62
C ASP A 138 -9.70 -23.26 12.17
N LEU A 139 -10.25 -22.27 12.89
CA LEU A 139 -10.00 -20.85 12.62
C LEU A 139 -8.56 -20.43 12.92
N ASN A 140 -7.97 -20.93 14.02
CA ASN A 140 -6.56 -20.68 14.32
C ASN A 140 -5.63 -21.28 13.27
N ASP A 141 -5.97 -22.44 12.72
CA ASP A 141 -5.20 -23.08 11.65
C ASP A 141 -5.39 -22.39 10.29
N GLN A 142 -6.59 -21.87 9.99
CA GLN A 142 -6.83 -21.02 8.81
C GLN A 142 -6.06 -19.70 8.88
N LEU A 143 -6.03 -19.06 10.06
CA LEU A 143 -5.25 -17.83 10.30
C LEU A 143 -3.74 -18.06 10.19
N LYS A 144 -3.22 -19.18 10.72
CA LYS A 144 -1.79 -19.53 10.63
C LYS A 144 -1.35 -19.91 9.22
N SER A 145 -2.23 -20.48 8.42
CA SER A 145 -1.91 -20.94 7.06
C SER A 145 -2.04 -19.86 5.99
N GLY A 146 -2.54 -18.67 6.32
CA GLY A 146 -2.72 -17.57 5.36
C GLY A 146 -3.71 -17.89 4.24
N LYS A 147 -4.64 -18.83 4.47
CA LYS A 147 -5.65 -19.29 3.51
C LYS A 147 -7.04 -18.68 3.75
N LEU A 148 -7.08 -17.51 4.38
CA LEU A 148 -8.28 -16.70 4.51
C LEU A 148 -8.34 -15.72 3.35
#